data_AF-A0A167UXX3-F1
#
_entry.id   AF-A0A167UXX3-F1
#
_cell.length_a   1.000
_cell.length_b   1.000
_cell.length_c   1.000
_cell.angle_alpha   90.00
_cell.angle_beta   90.00
_cell.angle_gamma   90.00
#
_symmetry.space_group_name_H-M   'P 1'
#
loop_
_entity.id
_entity.type
_entity.pdbx_description
1 polymer ?
#
loop_
_entity_poly.entity_id
_entity_poly.type
_entity_poly.pdbx_seq_one_letter_code
_entity_poly.pdbx_strand_id
1 'polypeptide(L)' 'MKNMDIADFTNHLEDFEKMIAAAHIYECEECELIFAVDQNFDQHCDLVCPFCRDDHHIRYHGCGKNKGG' A
#
# COMPACT_ATOMS: atom_id res chain seq x y z
N MET A 1 -18.63 -2.05 34.71
CA MET A 1 -17.43 -1.68 33.94
C MET A 1 -17.54 -2.42 32.63
N LYS A 2 -17.74 -1.73 31.50
CA LYS A 2 -17.91 -2.41 30.21
C LYS A 2 -16.55 -2.99 29.85
N ASN A 3 -16.43 -4.32 29.85
CA ASN A 3 -15.32 -5.00 29.20
C ASN A 3 -15.40 -4.56 27.73
N MET A 4 -14.50 -3.66 27.34
CA MET A 4 -14.39 -3.24 25.95
C MET A 4 -13.57 -4.32 25.26
N ASP A 5 -14.26 -5.14 24.48
CA ASP A 5 -13.76 -6.37 23.89
C ASP A 5 -12.48 -6.15 23.09
N ILE A 6 -11.44 -6.92 23.41
CA ILE A 6 -10.14 -7.00 22.71
C ILE A 6 -10.33 -7.35 21.22
N ALA A 7 -11.49 -7.89 20.85
CA ALA A 7 -11.88 -8.20 19.49
C ALA A 7 -11.87 -6.98 18.55
N ASP A 8 -12.17 -5.77 19.06
CA ASP A 8 -12.23 -4.55 18.24
C ASP A 8 -10.83 -4.15 17.73
N PHE A 9 -9.81 -4.22 18.59
CA PHE A 9 -8.42 -3.93 18.21
C PHE A 9 -7.81 -4.98 17.29
N THR A 10 -8.22 -6.23 17.44
CA THR A 10 -7.67 -7.36 16.66
C THR A 10 -8.17 -7.28 15.22
N ASN A 11 -9.44 -6.95 15.03
CA ASN A 11 -10.03 -6.81 13.70
C ASN A 11 -9.40 -5.66 12.89
N HIS A 12 -9.06 -4.55 13.56
CA HIS A 12 -8.38 -3.43 12.92
C HIS A 12 -6.97 -3.79 12.43
N LEU A 13 -6.21 -4.62 13.16
CA LEU A 13 -4.87 -5.03 12.73
C LEU A 13 -4.92 -5.96 11.51
N GLU A 14 -5.87 -6.89 11.48
CA GLU A 14 -6.06 -7.77 10.32
C GLU A 14 -6.48 -7.00 9.05
N ASP A 15 -7.27 -5.94 9.20
CA ASP A 15 -7.64 -5.06 8.08
C ASP A 15 -6.46 -4.22 7.60
N PHE A 16 -5.62 -3.69 8.50
CA PHE A 16 -4.37 -3.02 8.12
C PHE A 16 -3.39 -3.94 7.39
N GLU A 17 -3.26 -5.19 7.83
CA GLU A 17 -2.40 -6.19 7.17
C GLU A 17 -2.91 -6.52 5.75
N LYS A 18 -4.23 -6.62 5.57
CA LYS A 18 -4.83 -6.81 4.23
C LYS A 18 -4.63 -5.60 3.33
N MET A 19 -4.75 -4.38 3.86
CA MET A 19 -4.48 -3.15 3.09
C MET A 19 -3.02 -3.09 2.64
N ILE A 20 -2.07 -3.39 3.52
CA ILE A 20 -0.65 -3.45 3.17
C ILE A 20 -0.37 -4.57 2.15
N ALA A 21 -1.03 -5.72 2.33
CA ALA A 21 -0.91 -6.85 1.40
C ALA A 21 -1.57 -6.61 0.03
N ALA A 22 -2.47 -5.64 -0.08
CA ALA A 22 -3.10 -5.21 -1.33
C ALA A 22 -2.36 -4.03 -1.98
N ALA A 23 -1.45 -3.37 -1.26
CA ALA A 23 -0.70 -2.26 -1.79
C ALA A 23 0.27 -2.70 -2.90
N HIS A 24 0.29 -1.92 -3.97
CA HIS A 24 1.19 -2.08 -5.10
C HIS A 24 2.42 -1.19 -4.89
N ILE A 25 3.61 -1.80 -4.92
CA ILE A 25 4.88 -1.11 -4.74
C ILE A 25 5.41 -0.66 -6.11
N TYR A 26 5.83 0.60 -6.15
CA TYR A 26 6.41 1.26 -7.29
C TYR A 26 7.74 1.90 -6.91
N GLU A 27 8.62 2.04 -7.89
CA GLU A 27 9.87 2.78 -7.79
C GLU A 27 9.91 3.84 -8.89
N CYS A 28 10.35 5.05 -8.56
CA CYS A 28 10.70 6.05 -9.56
C CYS A 28 12.18 5.92 -9.92
N GLU A 29 12.50 5.53 -11.15
CA GLU A 29 13.89 5.34 -11.61
C GLU A 29 14.66 6.67 -11.72
N GLU A 30 13.99 7.83 -11.71
CA GLU A 30 14.64 9.16 -11.78
C GLU A 30 15.14 9.64 -10.42
N CYS A 31 14.34 9.47 -9.35
CA CYS A 31 14.68 9.91 -8.00
C CYS A 31 14.93 8.76 -7.02
N GLU A 32 14.94 7.52 -7.50
CA GLU A 32 15.15 6.27 -6.76
C GLU A 32 14.17 6.10 -5.58
N LEU A 33 13.01 6.76 -5.65
CA LEU A 33 12.00 6.73 -4.59
C LEU A 33 11.12 5.49 -4.73
N ILE A 34 11.05 4.69 -3.67
CA ILE A 34 10.12 3.55 -3.56
C ILE A 34 8.89 3.95 -2.75
N PHE A 35 7.71 3.69 -3.28
CA PHE A 35 6.43 4.04 -2.66
C PHE A 35 5.36 2.98 -2.94
N ALA A 36 4.40 2.86 -2.03
CA ALA A 36 3.29 1.92 -2.15
C ALA A 36 1.98 2.67 -2.37
N VAL A 37 1.17 2.19 -3.32
CA VAL A 37 -0.13 2.76 -3.66
C VAL A 37 -1.20 1.71 -3.47
N ASP A 38 -2.25 2.08 -2.75
CA ASP A 38 -3.47 1.29 -2.66
C ASP A 38 -4.27 1.49 -3.95
N GLN A 39 -4.24 0.51 -4.85
CA GLN A 39 -5.02 0.53 -6.08
C GLN A 39 -6.32 -0.25 -5.87
N ASN A 40 -7.29 0.38 -5.20
CA ASN A 40 -8.66 -0.13 -5.24
C ASN A 40 -9.25 0.08 -6.64
N PHE A 41 -9.85 -0.97 -7.20
CA PHE A 41 -10.39 -1.02 -8.57
C PHE A 41 -11.35 0.13 -8.94
N ASP A 42 -12.02 0.74 -7.95
CA ASP A 42 -12.94 1.86 -8.16
C ASP A 42 -12.24 3.23 -8.29
N GLN A 43 -10.96 3.32 -7.94
CA GLN A 43 -10.17 4.55 -8.06
C GLN A 43 -9.12 4.41 -9.16
N HIS A 44 -9.50 4.83 -10.37
CA HIS A 44 -8.53 5.23 -11.40
C HIS A 44 -7.84 6.52 -10.94
N CYS A 45 -6.88 6.41 -10.03
CA CYS A 45 -5.97 7.49 -9.68
C CYS A 45 -4.77 7.46 -10.63
N ASP A 46 -4.43 8.60 -11.22
CA ASP A 46 -3.21 8.75 -12.00
C ASP A 46 -1.99 8.49 -11.10
N LEU A 47 -1.23 7.46 -11.43
CA LEU A 47 -0.05 7.05 -10.68
C LEU A 47 1.09 7.99 -11.01
N VAL A 48 1.44 8.89 -10.09
CA VAL A 48 2.56 9.84 -10.25
C VAL A 48 3.56 9.68 -9.11
N CYS A 49 4.84 9.93 -9.41
CA CYS A 49 5.86 9.96 -8.37
C CYS A 49 5.59 11.16 -7.46
N PRO A 50 5.48 10.99 -6.13
CA PRO A 50 5.16 12.11 -5.23
C PRO A 50 6.27 13.17 -5.18
N PHE A 51 7.49 12.81 -5.59
CA PHE A 51 8.62 13.73 -5.65
C PHE A 51 8.74 14.42 -7.02
N CYS A 52 8.85 13.66 -8.10
CA CYS A 52 9.01 14.20 -9.45
C CYS A 52 7.70 14.78 -10.02
N ARG A 53 6.55 14.34 -9.50
CA ARG A 53 5.19 14.63 -10.03
C ARG A 53 5.02 14.21 -11.48
N ASP A 54 5.71 13.14 -11.87
CA ASP A 54 5.75 12.56 -13.21
C ASP A 54 5.55 11.05 -13.11
N ASP A 55 4.99 10.47 -14.16
CA ASP A 55 4.63 9.05 -14.27
C ASP A 55 5.53 8.25 -15.24
N HIS A 56 6.35 8.91 -16.07
CA HIS A 56 7.16 8.25 -17.09
C HIS A 56 8.25 7.35 -16.52
N HIS A 57 8.77 7.69 -15.35
CA HIS A 57 9.87 6.98 -14.71
C HIS A 57 9.40 6.01 -13.62
N ILE A 58 8.11 5.70 -13.54
CA ILE A 58 7.56 4.82 -12.50
C ILE A 58 7.58 3.37 -12.99
N ARG A 59 8.24 2.51 -12.22
CA ARG A 59 8.30 1.06 -12.42
C ARG A 59 7.55 0.33 -11.33
N TYR A 60 6.70 -0.62 -11.71
CA TYR A 60 6.05 -1.53 -10.77
C TYR A 60 7.01 -2.62 -10.28
N HIS A 61 7.11 -2.79 -8.96
CA HIS A 61 7.95 -3.80 -8.32
C HIS A 61 7.19 -5.04 -7.86
N GLY A 62 5.89 -4.93 -7.65
CA GLY A 62 5.08 -6.02 -7.15
C GLY A 62 4.09 -5.57 -6.09
N CYS A 63 3.29 -6.51 -5.61
CA CYS A 63 2.37 -6.29 -4.51
C CYS A 63 3.02 -6.85 -3.24
N GLY A 64 2.83 -6.19 -2.10
CA GLY A 64 3.43 -6.51 -0.81
C GLY A 64 3.05 -7.89 -0.27
N LYS A 65 3.54 -8.97 -0.88
CA LYS A 65 3.39 -10.32 -0.35
C LYS A 65 4.45 -10.51 0.73
N ASN A 66 4.04 -10.39 1.99
CA ASN A 66 4.79 -10.95 3.10
C ASN A 66 5.02 -12.43 2.78
N LYS A 67 6.26 -12.81 2.44
CA LYS A 67 6.64 -14.22 2.38
C LYS A 67 6.74 -14.72 3.82
N GLY A 68 5.60 -15.10 4.39
CA GLY A 68 5.57 -15.97 5.55
C GLY A 68 6.08 -17.34 5.14
N GLY A 69 7.28 -17.68 5.62
CA GLY A 69 7.90 -19.00 5.53
C GLY A 69 8.57 -19.31 6.85
#